data_AF-A0A6T9Y1F4-F1
#
_entry.id   AF-A0A6T9Y1F4-F1
#
_cell.length_a   1.000
_cell.length_b   1.000
_cell.length_c   1.000
_cell.angle_alpha   90.00
_cell.angle_beta   90.00
_cell.angle_gamma   90.00
#
_symmetry.space_group_name_H-M   'P 1'
#
loop_
_entity.id
_entity.type
_entity.pdbx_description
1 polymer ?
#
loop_
_entity_poly.entity_id
_entity_poly.type
_entity_poly.pdbx_seq_one_letter_code
_entity_poly.pdbx_strand_id
1 'polypeptide(L)'
;MLLSTRLPAQFIEQTEDYNEFLPSIAARLNITDELVARASYSQSLTRPNLADLNPGINTAPELRLSDLSGSSGNPDLDPFVSDNIDLS
;
A
#
# COMPACT_ATOMS: atom_id res chain seq x y z
N MET A 1 -25.81 34.96 -7.17
CA MET A 1 -24.61 34.39 -7.81
C MET A 1 -23.69 33.95 -6.69
N LEU A 2 -23.62 32.65 -6.37
CA LEU A 2 -22.83 32.15 -5.25
C LEU A 2 -21.36 32.08 -5.70
N LEU A 3 -20.54 32.96 -5.15
CA LEU A 3 -19.12 33.03 -5.46
C LEU A 3 -18.43 31.84 -4.79
N SER A 4 -17.97 30.88 -5.59
CA SER A 4 -17.16 29.76 -5.12
C SER A 4 -15.79 30.26 -4.68
N THR A 5 -15.66 30.69 -3.43
CA THR A 5 -14.36 31.01 -2.83
C THR A 5 -13.56 29.72 -2.71
N ARG A 6 -12.64 29.50 -3.66
CA ARG A 6 -11.64 28.42 -3.54
C ARG A 6 -10.82 28.72 -2.28
N LEU A 7 -10.77 27.79 -1.34
CA LEU A 7 -9.87 27.87 -0.20
C LEU A 7 -8.43 27.95 -0.73
N PRO A 8 -7.55 28.75 -0.11
CA PRO A 8 -6.16 28.83 -0.52
C PRO A 8 -5.52 27.44 -0.47
N ALA A 9 -4.62 27.15 -1.40
CA ALA A 9 -3.88 25.89 -1.42
C ALA A 9 -3.16 25.71 -0.07
N GLN A 10 -3.56 24.68 0.68
CA GLN A 10 -2.93 24.32 1.93
C GLN A 10 -1.94 23.19 1.67
N PHE A 11 -0.70 23.37 2.10
CA PHE A 11 0.28 22.29 2.12
C PHE A 11 -0.11 21.34 3.25
N ILE A 12 -0.32 20.07 2.90
CA ILE A 12 -0.60 18.99 3.84
C ILE A 12 0.57 18.04 3.76
N GLU A 13 1.19 17.78 4.91
CA GLU A 13 2.28 16.83 5.08
C GLU A 13 1.82 15.80 6.10
N GLN A 14 1.97 14.52 5.77
CA GLN A 14 1.69 13.42 6.68
C GLN A 14 2.76 12.34 6.49
N THR A 15 3.20 11.75 7.60
CA THR A 15 4.32 10.81 7.65
C THR A 15 3.89 9.64 8.50
N GLU A 16 3.96 8.44 7.94
CA GLU A 16 3.66 7.18 8.62
C GLU A 16 4.86 6.25 8.55
N ASP A 17 5.21 5.66 9.69
CA ASP A 17 6.35 4.77 9.86
C ASP A 17 5.87 3.35 10.16
N TYR A 18 6.49 2.36 9.54
CA TYR A 18 6.23 0.95 9.82
C TYR A 18 7.54 0.16 9.92
N ASN A 19 7.56 -0.81 10.82
CA ASN A 19 8.71 -1.68 11.04
C ASN A 19 8.23 -3.13 11.01
N GLU A 20 8.70 -3.89 10.03
CA GLU A 20 8.32 -5.29 9.85
C GLU A 20 9.56 -6.18 9.75
N PHE A 21 9.52 -7.31 10.44
CA PHE A 21 10.56 -8.33 10.35
C PHE A 21 10.18 -9.34 9.27
N LEU A 22 10.95 -9.39 8.18
CA LEU A 22 10.68 -10.23 7.01
C LEU A 22 11.60 -11.46 6.98
N PRO A 23 11.28 -12.55 7.70
CA PRO A 23 12.11 -13.75 7.70
C PRO A 23 12.16 -14.40 6.32
N SER A 24 13.31 -14.98 5.98
CA SER A 24 13.50 -15.75 4.76
C SER A 24 14.43 -16.93 5.01
N ILE A 25 13.94 -18.13 4.76
CA ILE A 25 14.63 -19.40 5.00
C ILE A 25 14.44 -20.28 3.77
N ALA A 26 15.55 -20.87 3.30
CA ALA A 26 15.53 -21.85 2.23
C ALA A 26 16.43 -23.04 2.61
N ALA A 27 15.93 -24.24 2.36
CA ALA A 27 16.62 -25.51 2.61
C ALA A 27 16.68 -26.34 1.33
N ARG A 28 17.77 -27.08 1.17
CA ARG A 28 17.99 -28.01 0.07
C ARG A 28 18.60 -29.31 0.59
N LEU A 29 18.06 -30.43 0.14
CA LEU A 29 18.55 -31.77 0.44
C LEU A 29 18.83 -32.52 -0.87
N ASN A 30 20.05 -33.05 -1.03
CA ASN A 30 20.35 -34.00 -2.09
C ASN A 30 19.93 -35.39 -1.62
N ILE A 31 18.94 -35.99 -2.27
CA ILE A 31 18.47 -37.34 -1.96
C ILE A 31 19.32 -38.35 -2.73
N THR A 32 19.59 -38.07 -4.01
CA THR A 32 20.55 -38.79 -4.87
C THR A 32 21.33 -37.76 -5.71
N ASP A 33 22.27 -38.22 -6.55
CA ASP A 33 23.01 -37.34 -7.47
C ASP A 33 22.10 -36.68 -8.53
N GLU A 34 20.89 -37.22 -8.73
CA GLU A 34 19.92 -36.80 -9.74
C GLU A 34 18.65 -36.20 -9.12
N LEU A 35 18.44 -36.37 -7.80
CA LEU A 35 17.23 -35.97 -7.09
C LEU A 35 17.55 -35.01 -5.94
N VAL A 36 16.92 -33.84 -5.98
CA VAL A 36 17.08 -32.77 -5.00
C VAL A 36 15.71 -32.34 -4.51
N ALA A 37 15.52 -32.33 -3.19
CA ALA A 37 14.36 -31.72 -2.56
C ALA A 37 14.70 -30.31 -2.08
N ARG A 38 13.77 -29.37 -2.25
CA ARG A 38 13.88 -27.97 -1.85
C ARG A 38 12.62 -27.56 -1.09
N ALA A 39 12.83 -26.75 -0.07
CA ALA A 39 11.76 -26.09 0.65
C ALA A 39 12.18 -24.65 0.94
N SER A 40 11.25 -23.70 0.80
CA SER A 40 11.49 -22.33 1.22
C SER A 40 10.26 -21.69 1.85
N TYR A 41 10.53 -20.78 2.77
CA TYR A 41 9.57 -19.92 3.43
C TYR A 41 10.14 -18.50 3.44
N SER A 42 9.39 -17.53 2.97
CA SER A 42 9.79 -16.13 3.08
C SER A 42 8.59 -15.22 3.22
N GLN A 43 8.76 -14.10 3.92
CA GLN A 43 7.75 -13.08 4.02
C GLN A 43 8.13 -11.87 3.15
N SER A 44 7.16 -11.30 2.45
CA SER A 44 7.32 -10.10 1.62
C SER A 44 6.36 -8.99 2.07
N LEU A 45 6.76 -7.74 1.87
CA LEU A 45 5.97 -6.55 2.20
C LEU A 45 5.79 -5.67 0.96
N THR A 46 4.58 -5.16 0.78
CA THR A 46 4.21 -4.24 -0.30
C THR A 46 3.45 -3.06 0.26
N ARG A 47 3.88 -1.83 -0.05
CA ARG A 47 3.18 -0.61 0.39
C ARG A 47 1.83 -0.45 -0.33
N PRO A 48 0.85 0.25 0.28
CA PRO A 48 -0.36 0.65 -0.40
C PRO A 48 -0.06 1.57 -1.60
N ASN A 49 -1.03 1.66 -2.51
CA ASN A 49 -0.88 2.54 -3.66
C ASN A 49 -0.82 4.01 -3.19
N LEU A 50 0.05 4.80 -3.81
CA LEU A 50 0.27 6.20 -3.42
C LEU A 50 -1.02 7.05 -3.52
N ALA A 51 -1.92 6.72 -4.46
CA ALA A 51 -3.22 7.38 -4.58
C ALA A 51 -4.10 7.17 -3.35
N ASP A 52 -4.04 5.98 -2.75
CA ASP A 52 -4.80 5.63 -1.54
C ASP A 52 -4.18 6.26 -0.30
N LEU A 53 -2.90 6.62 -0.33
CA LEU A 53 -2.19 7.32 0.75
C LEU A 53 -2.23 8.84 0.64
N ASN A 54 -2.95 9.42 -0.33
CA ASN A 54 -2.94 10.86 -0.52
C ASN A 54 -3.92 11.56 0.45
N PRO A 55 -3.46 12.34 1.45
CA PRO A 55 -4.33 13.03 2.40
C PRO A 55 -5.06 14.23 1.77
N GLY A 56 -4.75 14.57 0.51
CA GLY A 56 -5.43 15.63 -0.22
C GLY A 56 -6.90 15.29 -0.48
N ILE A 57 -7.76 16.29 -0.35
CA ILE A 57 -9.18 16.18 -0.69
C ILE A 57 -9.33 16.48 -2.19
N ASN A 58 -9.86 15.52 -2.93
CA ASN A 58 -10.24 15.66 -4.32
C ASN A 58 -11.74 15.97 -4.39
N THR A 59 -12.11 16.96 -5.19
CA THR A 59 -13.51 17.34 -5.41
C THR A 59 -13.83 17.31 -6.91
N ALA A 60 -15.12 17.21 -7.25
CA ALA A 60 -15.55 17.37 -8.63
C ALA A 60 -15.05 18.71 -9.22
N PRO A 61 -14.69 18.77 -10.52
CA PRO A 61 -14.20 20.00 -11.18
C PRO A 61 -15.20 21.16 -11.11
N GLU A 62 -16.50 20.84 -11.13
CA GLU A 62 -17.59 21.78 -11.00
C GLU A 62 -18.46 21.39 -9.79
N LEU A 63 -18.32 22.15 -8.70
CA LEU A 63 -19.14 21.96 -7.52
C LEU A 63 -20.54 22.54 -7.78
N ARG A 64 -21.56 21.67 -7.82
CA ARG A 64 -22.97 22.09 -7.89
C ARG A 64 -23.62 21.80 -6.54
N LEU A 65 -24.51 22.69 -6.08
CA LEU A 65 -25.20 22.52 -4.78
C LEU A 65 -25.97 21.20 -4.66
N SER A 66 -26.39 20.61 -5.78
CA SER A 66 -27.11 19.33 -5.81
C SER A 66 -26.20 18.10 -5.82
N ASP A 67 -24.88 18.27 -5.96
CA ASP A 67 -23.89 17.18 -6.02
C ASP A 67 -22.56 17.65 -5.42
N LEU A 68 -22.54 17.70 -4.09
CA LEU A 68 -21.34 18.02 -3.31
C LEU A 68 -20.70 16.71 -2.86
N SER A 69 -19.73 16.24 -3.65
CA SER A 69 -18.92 15.08 -3.33
C SER A 69 -17.44 15.42 -3.29
N GLY A 70 -16.72 14.74 -2.42
CA GLY A 70 -15.27 14.80 -2.31
C GLY A 70 -14.73 13.47 -1.79
N SER A 71 -13.53 13.12 -2.21
CA SER A 71 -12.83 11.89 -1.83
C SER A 71 -11.40 12.20 -1.45
N SER A 72 -10.88 11.50 -0.45
CA SER A 72 -9.48 11.57 -0.04
C SER A 72 -8.96 10.16 0.16
N GLY A 73 -7.64 9.99 0.08
CA GLY A 73 -6.99 8.76 0.49
C GLY A 73 -6.99 8.61 2.02
N ASN A 74 -6.65 7.42 2.50
CA ASN A 74 -6.30 7.18 3.88
C ASN A 74 -4.78 6.96 3.98
N PRO A 75 -4.01 7.93 4.44
CA PRO A 75 -2.57 7.78 4.55
C PRO A 75 -2.15 6.88 5.73
N ASP A 76 -3.07 6.57 6.66
CA ASP A 76 -2.88 5.64 7.78
C ASP A 76 -3.04 4.16 7.35
N LEU A 77 -2.92 3.84 6.05
CA LEU A 77 -3.03 2.46 5.56
C LEU A 77 -1.74 1.68 5.81
N ASP A 78 -1.91 0.53 6.47
CA ASP A 78 -0.83 -0.41 6.69
C ASP A 78 -0.33 -1.08 5.38
N PRO A 79 0.96 -1.41 5.27
CA PRO A 79 1.48 -2.24 4.19
C PRO A 79 0.87 -3.64 4.15
N PHE A 80 0.78 -4.19 2.95
CA PHE A 80 0.41 -5.59 2.73
C PHE A 80 1.60 -6.50 3.02
N VAL A 81 1.36 -7.56 3.79
CA VAL A 81 2.36 -8.60 4.09
C VAL A 81 1.91 -9.93 3.51
N SER A 82 2.83 -10.69 2.90
CA SER A 82 2.54 -11.97 2.26
C SER A 82 3.55 -13.03 2.67
N ASP A 83 3.03 -14.19 3.07
CA ASP A 83 3.84 -15.39 3.33
C ASP A 83 3.97 -16.22 2.05
N ASN A 84 5.20 -16.57 1.69
CA ASN A 84 5.54 -17.29 0.47
C ASN A 84 6.15 -18.64 0.84
N ILE A 85 5.51 -19.73 0.41
CA ILE A 85 5.94 -21.11 0.66
C ILE A 85 6.14 -21.80 -0.68
N ASP A 86 7.31 -22.43 -0.87
CA ASP A 86 7.64 -23.21 -2.06
C ASP A 86 8.23 -24.57 -1.68
N LEU A 87 7.84 -25.61 -2.43
CA LEU A 87 8.29 -27.00 -2.30
C LEU A 87 8.54 -27.58 -3.68
N SER A 88 9.77 -28.04 -3.94
CA SER A 88 10.17 -28.64 -5.22
C SER A 88 11.12 -29.82 -5.10
#